data_AF-A0A164RS23-F1
#
_entry.id   AF-A0A164RS23-F1
#
_cell.length_a   1.000
_cell.length_b   1.000
_cell.length_c   1.000
_cell.angle_alpha   90.00
_cell.angle_beta   90.00
_cell.angle_gamma   90.00
#
_symmetry.space_group_name_H-M   'P 1'
#
loop_
_entity.id
_entity.type
_entity.pdbx_description
1 polymer ?
#
loop_
_entity_poly.entity_id
_entity_poly.type
_entity_poly.pdbx_seq_one_letter_code
_entity_poly.pdbx_strand_id
1 'polypeptide(L)' 'MTVHKAQGQGMKRVIVDLAQCRGTEEPYTMISRAKSLAGLAILRPFLGSKLRCPPSEEYRDERTRIGSL' A
#
# COMPACT_ATOMS: atom_id res chain seq x y z
N MET A 1 -4.97 8.08 -11.65
CA MET A 1 -5.70 8.24 -10.37
C MET A 1 -4.68 8.25 -9.25
N THR A 2 -4.76 9.21 -8.31
CA THR A 2 -3.84 9.25 -7.16
C THR A 2 -4.26 8.24 -6.10
N VAL A 3 -3.33 7.83 -5.24
CA VAL A 3 -3.59 6.88 -4.14
C VAL A 3 -4.77 7.34 -3.29
N HIS A 4 -4.79 8.61 -2.91
CA HIS A 4 -5.86 9.21 -2.11
C HIS A 4 -7.23 9.11 -2.80
N LYS A 5 -7.31 9.31 -4.13
CA LYS A 5 -8.58 9.18 -4.87
C LYS A 5 -9.01 7.72 -5.09
N ALA A 6 -8.08 6.77 -4.98
CA ALA A 6 -8.36 5.34 -5.11
C ALA A 6 -8.79 4.70 -3.77
N GLN A 7 -8.62 5.39 -2.64
CA GLN A 7 -8.91 4.84 -1.31
C GLN A 7 -10.38 4.42 -1.19
N GLY A 8 -10.62 3.23 -0.63
CA GLY A 8 -11.96 2.64 -0.48
C GLY A 8 -12.50 1.92 -1.73
N GLN A 9 -11.88 2.07 -2.90
CA GLN A 9 -12.35 1.43 -4.14
C GLN A 9 -11.72 0.05 -4.37
N GLY A 10 -12.48 -0.86 -4.99
CA GLY A 10 -11.98 -2.16 -5.47
C GLY A 10 -12.00 -2.23 -6.99
N MET A 11 -10.87 -2.59 -7.60
CA MET A 11 -10.63 -2.52 -9.04
C MET A 11 -10.27 -3.90 -9.60
N LYS A 12 -10.83 -4.23 -10.76
CA LYS A 12 -10.55 -5.51 -11.45
C LYS A 12 -9.16 -5.52 -12.11
N ARG A 13 -8.68 -4.37 -12.57
CA ARG A 13 -7.38 -4.18 -13.21
C ARG A 13 -6.74 -2.89 -12.71
N VAL A 14 -5.48 -2.93 -12.28
CA VAL A 14 -4.74 -1.80 -11.71
C VAL A 14 -3.29 -1.85 -12.19
N ILE A 15 -2.76 -0.70 -12.60
CA ILE A 15 -1.33 -0.50 -12.86
C ILE A 15 -0.81 0.45 -11.78
N VAL A 16 0.25 0.06 -11.06
CA VAL A 16 0.80 0.83 -9.94
C VAL A 16 2.28 1.14 -10.15
N ASP A 17 2.72 2.33 -9.72
CA ASP A 17 4.14 2.71 -9.69
C ASP A 17 4.64 2.71 -8.24
N LEU A 18 5.34 1.64 -7.86
CA LEU A 18 5.86 1.46 -6.50
C LEU A 18 7.23 2.13 -6.29
N ALA A 19 7.91 2.56 -7.35
CA ALA A 19 9.26 3.10 -7.24
C ALA A 19 9.28 4.47 -6.52
N GLN A 20 8.20 5.25 -6.66
CA GLN A 20 8.05 6.58 -6.05
C GLN A 20 7.32 6.57 -4.72
N CYS A 21 6.87 5.40 -4.25
CA CYS A 21 6.15 5.31 -2.99
C CYS A 21 7.02 5.75 -1.81
N ARG A 22 6.36 6.38 -0.83
CA ARG A 22 6.91 6.75 0.47
C ARG A 22 6.25 5.93 1.56
N GLY A 23 7.05 5.49 2.53
CA GLY A 23 6.58 4.66 3.63
C GLY A 23 5.93 3.35 3.19
N THR A 24 5.19 2.72 4.09
CA THR A 24 4.55 1.43 3.88
C THR A 24 3.07 1.53 3.45
N GLU A 25 2.44 2.70 3.68
CA GLU A 25 1.00 2.90 3.52
C GLU A 25 0.58 3.13 2.06
N GLU A 26 1.36 3.92 1.31
CA GLU A 26 1.12 4.16 -0.11
C GLU A 26 1.14 2.87 -0.94
N PRO A 27 2.19 2.02 -0.88
CA PRO A 27 2.22 0.79 -1.67
C PRO A 27 1.13 -0.18 -1.24
N TYR A 28 0.83 -0.28 0.06
CA TYR A 28 -0.28 -1.09 0.56
C TYR A 28 -1.63 -0.60 0.00
N THR A 29 -1.88 0.71 0.04
CA THR A 29 -3.13 1.29 -0.45
C THR A 29 -3.30 1.05 -1.94
N MET A 30 -2.25 1.24 -2.74
CA MET A 30 -2.25 0.99 -4.18
C MET A 30 -2.53 -0.48 -4.52
N ILE A 31 -1.80 -1.41 -3.89
CA ILE A 31 -1.92 -2.85 -4.18
C ILE A 31 -3.26 -3.40 -3.71
N SER A 32 -3.75 -2.98 -2.53
CA SER A 32 -5.02 -3.45 -1.96
C SER A 32 -6.27 -3.06 -2.77
N ARG A 33 -6.13 -2.18 -3.78
CA ARG A 33 -7.24 -1.90 -4.71
C ARG A 33 -7.47 -3.04 -5.68
N ALA A 34 -6.44 -3.81 -6.02
CA ALA A 34 -6.56 -4.93 -6.96
C ALA A 34 -7.31 -6.10 -6.30
N LYS A 35 -8.37 -6.59 -6.97
CA LYS A 35 -9.15 -7.75 -6.49
C LYS A 35 -8.45 -9.10 -6.69
N SER A 36 -7.39 -9.14 -7.49
CA SER A 36 -6.60 -10.34 -7.77
C SER A 36 -5.21 -9.97 -8.24
N LEU A 37 -4.23 -10.86 -8.06
CA LEU A 37 -2.87 -10.68 -8.58
C LEU A 37 -2.84 -10.61 -10.11
N ALA A 38 -3.70 -11.38 -10.80
CA ALA A 38 -3.82 -11.33 -12.26
C ALA A 38 -4.30 -9.95 -12.77
N GLY A 39 -5.01 -9.20 -11.93
CA GLY A 39 -5.45 -7.83 -12.19
C GLY A 39 -4.43 -6.76 -11.80
N LEU A 40 -3.25 -7.12 -11.30
CA LEU A 40 -2.23 -6.18 -10.84
C LEU A 40 -1.03 -6.17 -11.79
N ALA A 41 -0.67 -4.99 -12.28
CA ALA A 41 0.58 -4.78 -13.01
C ALA A 41 1.45 -3.73 -12.29
N ILE A 42 2.75 -4.00 -12.23
CA ILE A 42 3.74 -3.05 -11.69
C ILE A 42 4.37 -2.31 -12.88
N LEU A 43 4.33 -0.98 -12.86
CA LEU A 43 4.75 -0.14 -13.97
C LEU A 43 6.26 -0.28 -14.29
N ARG A 44 7.09 -0.48 -13.25
CA ARG A 44 8.55 -0.57 -13.37
C ARG A 44 9.18 -1.28 -12.16
N PRO A 45 10.43 -1.78 -12.28
CA PRO A 45 11.15 -2.34 -11.15
C PRO A 45 11.22 -1.37 -9.96
N PHE A 46 11.16 -1.93 -8.75
CA PHE A 46 11.22 -1.18 -7.50
C PHE A 46 12.06 -1.95 -6.48
N LEU A 47 12.60 -1.24 -5.48
CA LEU A 47 13.34 -1.88 -4.39
C LEU A 47 12.38 -2.56 -3.43
N GLY A 48 12.67 -3.80 -3.04
CA GLY A 48 11.84 -4.53 -2.07
C GLY A 48 11.73 -3.83 -0.70
N SER A 49 12.67 -2.93 -0.37
CA SER A 49 12.58 -2.05 0.80
C SER A 49 11.31 -1.20 0.80
N LYS A 50 10.76 -0.84 -0.37
CA LYS A 50 9.50 -0.10 -0.50
C LYS A 50 8.29 -0.84 0.07
N LEU A 51 8.33 -2.16 0.18
CA LEU A 51 7.27 -2.97 0.79
C LEU A 51 7.56 -3.35 2.24
N ARG A 52 8.78 -3.11 2.72
CA ARG A 52 9.28 -3.56 4.03
C ARG A 52 9.55 -2.42 4.99
N CYS A 53 9.08 -1.21 4.67
CA CYS A 53 9.14 -0.10 5.60
C CYS A 53 8.25 -0.40 6.81
N PRO A 54 8.69 -0.10 8.05
CA PRO A 54 7.77 -0.10 9.18
C PRO A 54 6.66 0.94 8.94
N PRO A 55 5.44 0.71 9.46
CA PRO A 55 4.43 1.75 9.58
C PRO A 55 4.93 2.93 10.42
N SER A 56 4.21 4.05 10.40
CA SER A 56 4.51 5.19 11.27
C SER A 56 4.59 4.77 12.75
N GLU A 57 5.37 5.53 13.53
CA GLU A 57 5.48 5.32 14.98
C GLU A 57 4.10 5.42 15.64
N GLU A 58 3.33 6.45 15.29
CA GLU A 58 1.94 6.64 15.72
C GLU A 58 1.06 5.40 15.48
N TYR A 59 1.14 4.80 14.28
CA TYR A 59 0.38 3.59 13.99
C TYR A 59 0.82 2.40 14.85
N ARG A 60 2.13 2.28 15.11
CA ARG A 60 2.66 1.20 15.94
C ARG A 60 2.24 1.34 17.40
N ASP A 61 2.26 2.56 17.92
CA ASP A 61 1.84 2.87 19.28
C ASP A 61 0.35 2.60 19.45
N GLU A 62 -0.47 3.06 18.51
CA GLU A 62 -1.91 2.81 18.52
C GLU A 62 -2.24 1.32 18.41
N ARG A 63 -1.54 0.59 17.53
CA ARG A 63 -1.69 -0.87 17.43
C ARG A 63 -1.34 -1.59 18.74
N THR A 64 -0.34 -1.08 19.47
CA THR A 64 0.08 -1.63 20.77
C THR A 64 -0.98 -1.34 21.83
N ARG A 65 -1.50 -0.11 21.87
CA ARG A 65 -2.60 0.30 22.76
C ARG A 65 -3.84 -0.56 22.55
N ILE A 66 -4.29 -0.74 21.30
CA ILE A 66 -5.46 -1.56 20.97
C ILE A 66 -5.23 -3.04 21.33
N GLY A 67 -4.03 -3.57 21.10
CA GLY A 67 -3.72 -4.97 21.42
C GLY A 67 -3.64 -5.28 22.92
N SER A 68 -3.61 -4.25 23.76
CA SER A 68 -3.59 -4.36 25.23
C SER A 68 -4.97 -4.17 25.89
N LEU A 69 -6.02 -3.94 25.10
CA LEU A 69 -7.42 -3.92 25.52
C LEU A 69 -8.05 -5.31 25.42
#